data_AF-A0A9P9DY64-F1
#
_entry.id   AF-A0A9P9DY64-F1
#
_cell.length_a   1.000
_cell.length_b   1.000
_cell.length_c   1.000
_cell.angle_alpha   90.00
_cell.angle_beta   90.00
_cell.angle_gamma   90.00
#
_symmetry.space_group_name_H-M   'P 1'
#
loop_
_entity.id
_entity.type
_entity.pdbx_description
1 polymer ?
#
loop_
_entity_poly.entity_id
_entity_poly.type
_entity_poly.pdbx_seq_one_letter_code
_entity_poly.pdbx_strand_id
1 'polypeptide(L)'
;MKLYTGLVLAGAAQSLANAVPRTTYGDRFKPLVKSKPLQDLITTKGLMDNLVKLDEIAKANGGNRAFGLPGYAASVDYILSRTQKSSNFITYTQDFPALFSRVDSISFSATNKTYYVIGLTYSPSTSKEGITAPIVPGVFGAEGCTNAAYQNIDVKGKIVLVQRGSCPDGTTLAGRMKPAAAAGAVAVILFNDIATQVTAGTLSNPNPEQYVPTGFINKADGEALLARLQGGEAIEASFQQTQTIETRITQNVFTETKDGDPTNIIMLGAHLDSVQAGAGINDDGSGSTLILEVKTALEKFRVKNKVRFAWWGAEENGLVGSKYYAQNLNATAANNILTYLNFDMVSRGYFGVFDGDGSTFNLTGPKGSDAIEKLFLEDFAKKGINTTAARFTGGSDYQSFMNIGKPVGGLHTGTGVDQDPCYHQACDTIDNPNPTTLTINAKAAAHVLSILATKGEQLIPKSPVNSTLITGRGLAVRDEIEWTKGDDERHLATCGNDI
;
A
#
# COMPACT_ATOMS: atom_id res chain seq x y z
N MET A 1 -24.75 -83.61 -35.55
CA MET A 1 -24.17 -83.92 -34.22
C MET A 1 -23.50 -82.64 -33.75
N LYS A 2 -24.16 -81.84 -32.90
CA LYS A 2 -23.95 -81.77 -31.43
C LYS A 2 -22.50 -81.31 -31.11
N LEU A 3 -22.20 -80.22 -30.41
CA LEU A 3 -22.90 -79.54 -29.31
C LEU A 3 -22.40 -78.08 -29.14
N TYR A 4 -23.31 -77.25 -28.64
CA TYR A 4 -23.08 -75.94 -28.02
C TYR A 4 -22.16 -76.02 -26.79
N THR A 5 -21.33 -75.01 -26.58
CA THR A 5 -21.18 -74.35 -25.27
C THR A 5 -20.45 -73.02 -25.43
N GLY A 6 -21.20 -71.92 -25.32
CA GLY A 6 -20.66 -70.66 -24.81
C GLY A 6 -20.82 -70.64 -23.30
N LEU A 7 -19.83 -70.12 -22.57
CA LEU A 7 -20.00 -69.68 -21.19
C LEU A 7 -18.98 -68.56 -20.88
N VAL A 8 -19.51 -67.34 -20.81
CA VAL A 8 -19.21 -66.23 -19.88
C VAL A 8 -17.76 -66.03 -19.43
N LEU A 9 -17.15 -64.93 -19.88
CA LEU A 9 -16.09 -64.20 -19.17
C LEU A 9 -16.28 -62.69 -19.37
N ALA A 10 -17.45 -62.21 -18.93
CA ALA A 10 -17.69 -60.79 -18.66
C ALA A 10 -17.92 -60.66 -17.15
N GLY A 11 -16.92 -60.18 -16.42
CA GLY A 11 -17.06 -59.87 -14.99
C GLY A 11 -15.84 -60.18 -14.14
N ALA A 12 -14.71 -59.50 -14.34
CA ALA A 12 -13.66 -59.39 -13.31
C ALA A 12 -12.68 -58.20 -13.53
N ALA A 13 -13.03 -57.18 -14.32
CA ALA A 13 -12.18 -55.99 -14.51
C ALA A 13 -12.79 -54.70 -13.95
N GLN A 14 -13.91 -54.78 -13.22
CA GLN A 14 -14.58 -53.64 -12.58
C GLN A 14 -14.94 -53.97 -11.13
N SER A 15 -13.95 -54.14 -10.25
CA SER A 15 -14.20 -54.05 -8.80
C SER A 15 -12.98 -53.79 -7.92
N LEU A 16 -11.76 -53.60 -8.46
CA LEU A 16 -10.59 -53.26 -7.64
C LEU A 16 -10.21 -51.76 -7.65
N ALA A 17 -10.96 -50.91 -8.36
CA ALA A 17 -10.67 -49.47 -8.42
C ALA A 17 -11.18 -48.67 -7.19
N ASN A 18 -11.92 -49.28 -6.25
CA ASN A 18 -12.57 -48.58 -5.14
C ASN A 18 -12.15 -49.06 -3.73
N ALA A 19 -10.91 -49.55 -3.58
CA ALA A 19 -10.41 -49.95 -2.26
C ALA A 19 -8.92 -49.62 -2.01
N VAL A 20 -8.39 -48.59 -2.68
CA VAL A 20 -7.12 -47.98 -2.29
C VAL A 20 -7.45 -46.55 -1.87
N PRO A 21 -7.19 -46.13 -0.63
CA PRO A 21 -7.34 -44.73 -0.27
C PRO A 21 -6.47 -43.90 -1.23
N ARG A 22 -6.98 -42.77 -1.71
CA ARG A 22 -6.14 -41.75 -2.38
C ARG A 22 -5.11 -41.23 -1.37
N THR A 23 -4.07 -42.00 -1.10
CA THR A 23 -2.91 -41.59 -0.31
C THR A 23 -1.74 -41.35 -1.24
N THR A 24 -1.40 -40.07 -1.41
CA THR A 24 -0.04 -39.51 -1.40
C THR A 24 1.04 -40.25 -2.22
N TYR A 25 1.17 -39.91 -3.51
CA TYR A 25 2.45 -40.10 -4.22
C TYR A 25 2.73 -39.00 -5.27
N GLY A 26 1.70 -38.41 -5.89
CA GLY A 26 1.87 -37.33 -6.89
C GLY A 26 2.52 -36.05 -6.33
N ASP A 27 2.22 -35.66 -5.10
CA ASP A 27 2.81 -34.48 -4.47
C ASP A 27 4.28 -34.68 -4.04
N ARG A 28 4.76 -35.93 -3.91
CA ARG A 28 6.17 -36.24 -3.55
C ARG A 28 7.17 -36.09 -4.72
N PHE A 29 6.70 -35.86 -5.95
CA PHE A 29 7.57 -35.80 -7.14
C PHE A 29 7.73 -34.42 -7.76
N LYS A 30 7.26 -33.35 -7.11
CA LYS A 30 7.48 -32.00 -7.64
C LYS A 30 8.96 -31.65 -7.68
N PRO A 31 9.47 -31.10 -8.80
CA PRO A 31 10.84 -30.64 -8.85
C PRO A 31 11.06 -29.50 -7.85
N LEU A 32 12.28 -29.42 -7.32
CA LEU A 32 12.68 -28.23 -6.56
C LEU A 32 12.59 -27.01 -7.47
N VAL A 33 12.05 -25.90 -6.94
CA VAL A 33 11.88 -24.67 -7.72
C VAL A 33 13.21 -24.22 -8.34
N LYS A 34 13.14 -23.81 -9.61
CA LYS A 34 14.26 -23.26 -10.38
C LYS A 34 13.79 -22.02 -11.11
N SER A 35 14.68 -21.03 -11.26
CA SER A 35 14.35 -19.72 -11.82
C SER A 35 13.65 -19.78 -13.19
N LYS A 36 14.29 -20.38 -14.21
CA LYS A 36 13.73 -20.41 -15.58
C LYS A 36 12.39 -21.16 -15.67
N PRO A 37 12.24 -22.40 -15.15
CA PRO A 37 10.94 -23.08 -15.15
C PRO A 37 9.83 -22.33 -14.42
N LEU A 38 10.13 -21.61 -13.33
CA LEU A 38 9.14 -20.80 -12.63
C LEU A 38 8.73 -19.58 -13.46
N GLN A 39 9.70 -18.84 -14.01
CA GLN A 39 9.44 -17.69 -14.89
C GLN A 39 8.64 -18.05 -16.14
N ASP A 40 8.85 -19.23 -16.71
CA ASP A 40 8.16 -19.70 -17.93
C ASP A 40 6.66 -19.94 -17.73
N LEU A 41 6.22 -20.13 -16.49
CA LEU A 41 4.80 -20.27 -16.16
C LEU A 41 4.08 -18.92 -15.99
N ILE A 42 4.84 -17.83 -15.85
CA ILE A 42 4.28 -16.48 -15.69
C ILE A 42 4.09 -15.89 -17.07
N THR A 43 2.84 -15.56 -17.39
CA THR A 43 2.45 -15.02 -18.70
C THR A 43 1.88 -13.62 -18.56
N THR A 44 2.14 -12.76 -19.54
CA THR A 44 1.52 -11.43 -19.63
C THR A 44 0.01 -11.53 -19.61
N LYS A 45 -0.57 -12.53 -20.28
CA LYS A 45 -2.01 -12.76 -20.28
C LYS A 45 -2.54 -13.02 -18.88
N GLY A 46 -1.91 -13.92 -18.10
CA GLY A 46 -2.34 -14.20 -16.72
C GLY A 46 -2.30 -12.98 -15.82
N LEU A 47 -1.22 -12.19 -15.92
CA LEU A 47 -1.06 -10.93 -15.18
C LEU A 47 -2.18 -9.94 -15.54
N MET A 48 -2.42 -9.71 -16.84
CA MET A 48 -3.43 -8.77 -17.32
C MET A 48 -4.86 -9.24 -17.09
N ASP A 49 -5.17 -10.53 -17.20
CA ASP A 49 -6.49 -11.10 -16.91
C ASP A 49 -6.88 -10.83 -15.44
N ASN A 50 -5.91 -10.93 -14.53
CA ASN A 50 -6.13 -10.60 -13.12
C ASN A 50 -6.37 -9.10 -12.92
N LEU A 51 -5.62 -8.23 -13.62
CA LEU A 51 -5.85 -6.78 -13.56
C LEU A 51 -7.22 -6.39 -14.11
N VAL A 52 -7.63 -6.98 -15.25
CA VAL A 52 -9.00 -6.82 -15.78
C VAL A 52 -10.01 -7.20 -14.71
N LYS A 53 -9.76 -8.29 -13.96
CA LYS A 53 -10.71 -8.71 -12.92
C LYS A 53 -10.78 -7.74 -11.74
N LEU A 54 -9.66 -7.18 -11.31
CA LEU A 54 -9.62 -6.16 -10.27
C LEU A 54 -10.31 -4.85 -10.73
N ASP A 55 -10.14 -4.47 -11.98
CA ASP A 55 -10.80 -3.31 -12.60
C ASP A 55 -12.33 -3.51 -12.72
N GLU A 56 -12.78 -4.70 -13.12
CA GLU A 56 -14.19 -5.08 -13.09
C GLU A 56 -14.78 -5.02 -11.67
N ILE A 57 -14.03 -5.51 -10.67
CA ILE A 57 -14.44 -5.44 -9.26
C ILE A 57 -14.59 -3.98 -8.83
N ALA A 58 -13.62 -3.12 -9.15
CA ALA A 58 -13.68 -1.70 -8.84
C ALA A 58 -14.93 -1.07 -9.48
N LYS A 59 -15.12 -1.24 -10.80
CA LYS A 59 -16.27 -0.71 -11.55
C LYS A 59 -17.61 -1.17 -10.98
N ALA A 60 -17.73 -2.44 -10.59
CA ALA A 60 -18.95 -2.98 -9.99
C ALA A 60 -19.25 -2.43 -8.59
N ASN A 61 -18.27 -1.83 -7.91
CA ASN A 61 -18.35 -1.43 -6.50
C ASN A 61 -18.04 0.07 -6.27
N GLY A 62 -18.41 0.93 -7.21
CA GLY A 62 -18.26 2.39 -7.06
C GLY A 62 -16.93 2.96 -7.57
N GLY A 63 -16.23 2.21 -8.43
CA GLY A 63 -15.04 2.66 -9.14
C GLY A 63 -13.73 2.49 -8.38
N ASN A 64 -13.73 1.82 -7.23
CA ASN A 64 -12.55 1.63 -6.38
C ASN A 64 -12.56 0.30 -5.62
N ARG A 65 -11.43 -0.05 -5.01
CA ARG A 65 -11.25 -1.20 -4.13
C ARG A 65 -10.79 -0.78 -2.74
N ALA A 66 -11.13 0.45 -2.32
CA ALA A 66 -10.65 1.00 -1.05
C ALA A 66 -11.17 0.22 0.15
N PHE A 67 -10.33 0.09 1.18
CA PHE A 67 -10.69 -0.66 2.37
C PHE A 67 -11.98 -0.14 3.00
N GLY A 68 -12.73 -1.05 3.64
CA GLY A 68 -14.02 -0.71 4.22
C GLY A 68 -15.13 -0.47 3.19
N LEU A 69 -14.86 -0.44 1.88
CA LEU A 69 -15.88 -0.39 0.82
C LEU A 69 -16.08 -1.76 0.17
N PRO A 70 -17.23 -2.00 -0.50
CA PRO A 70 -17.56 -3.31 -1.09
C PRO A 70 -16.53 -3.83 -2.11
N GLY A 71 -15.82 -2.93 -2.81
CA GLY A 71 -14.80 -3.31 -3.78
C GLY A 71 -13.61 -4.02 -3.14
N TYR A 72 -13.23 -3.66 -1.91
CA TYR A 72 -12.19 -4.37 -1.17
C TYR A 72 -12.61 -5.78 -0.81
N ALA A 73 -13.82 -5.95 -0.26
CA ALA A 73 -14.35 -7.27 0.10
C ALA A 73 -14.44 -8.20 -1.12
N ALA A 74 -14.90 -7.68 -2.26
CA ALA A 74 -14.93 -8.43 -3.53
C ALA A 74 -13.52 -8.79 -4.04
N SER A 75 -12.52 -7.94 -3.77
CA SER A 75 -11.12 -8.22 -4.10
C SER A 75 -10.55 -9.34 -3.21
N VAL A 76 -10.86 -9.32 -1.92
CA VAL A 76 -10.52 -10.41 -0.98
C VAL A 76 -11.13 -11.73 -1.47
N ASP A 77 -12.43 -11.74 -1.79
CA ASP A 77 -13.12 -12.92 -2.34
C ASP A 77 -12.45 -13.44 -3.62
N TYR A 78 -12.03 -12.53 -4.49
CA TYR A 78 -11.30 -12.89 -5.70
C TYR A 78 -9.97 -13.58 -5.38
N ILE A 79 -9.12 -13.00 -4.52
CA ILE A 79 -7.85 -13.63 -4.12
C ILE A 79 -8.09 -14.97 -3.45
N LEU A 80 -9.07 -15.08 -2.55
CA LEU A 80 -9.45 -16.34 -1.91
C LEU A 80 -9.88 -17.39 -2.94
N SER A 81 -10.71 -17.02 -3.92
CA SER A 81 -11.16 -17.93 -4.98
C SER A 81 -9.99 -18.51 -5.81
N ARG A 82 -8.91 -17.71 -5.97
CA ARG A 82 -7.71 -18.09 -6.72
C ARG A 82 -6.68 -18.85 -5.89
N THR A 83 -6.80 -18.83 -4.56
CA THR A 83 -5.76 -19.37 -3.68
C THR A 83 -6.20 -20.55 -2.83
N GLN A 84 -7.47 -20.60 -2.38
CA GLN A 84 -7.96 -21.59 -1.41
C GLN A 84 -7.99 -23.03 -1.94
N LYS A 85 -8.21 -23.23 -3.25
CA LYS A 85 -8.29 -24.57 -3.85
C LYS A 85 -6.91 -25.11 -4.23
N SER A 86 -5.99 -25.22 -3.26
CA SER A 86 -4.62 -25.68 -3.48
C SER A 86 -4.27 -26.92 -2.65
N SER A 87 -3.59 -27.90 -3.25
CA SER A 87 -3.07 -29.05 -2.52
C SER A 87 -1.81 -28.72 -1.71
N ASN A 88 -1.05 -27.70 -2.11
CA ASN A 88 0.31 -27.40 -1.58
C ASN A 88 0.38 -26.11 -0.78
N PHE A 89 -0.68 -25.33 -0.80
CA PHE A 89 -0.78 -24.09 -0.05
C PHE A 89 -1.87 -24.18 1.02
N ILE A 90 -1.71 -23.40 2.07
CA ILE A 90 -2.75 -23.10 3.05
C ILE A 90 -3.06 -21.62 2.87
N THR A 91 -4.33 -21.31 2.66
CA THR A 91 -4.83 -19.93 2.56
C THR A 91 -5.68 -19.61 3.77
N TYR A 92 -5.48 -18.43 4.36
CA TYR A 92 -6.25 -17.94 5.50
C TYR A 92 -6.32 -16.40 5.48
N THR A 93 -7.27 -15.84 6.20
CA THR A 93 -7.38 -14.40 6.41
C THR A 93 -6.98 -14.03 7.83
N GLN A 94 -6.61 -12.77 8.04
CA GLN A 94 -6.49 -12.15 9.35
C GLN A 94 -7.41 -10.95 9.39
N ASP A 95 -8.47 -11.04 10.17
CA ASP A 95 -9.40 -9.94 10.38
C ASP A 95 -8.85 -8.98 11.43
N PHE A 96 -9.00 -7.69 11.20
CA PHE A 96 -8.58 -6.66 12.15
C PHE A 96 -9.44 -5.39 12.06
N PRO A 97 -9.61 -4.65 13.17
CA PRO A 97 -10.26 -3.36 13.15
C PRO A 97 -9.34 -2.30 12.53
N ALA A 98 -9.89 -1.48 11.63
CA ALA A 98 -9.22 -0.33 11.05
C ALA A 98 -10.15 0.88 11.07
N LEU A 99 -9.58 2.07 11.26
CA LEU A 99 -10.34 3.31 11.30
C LEU A 99 -10.65 3.79 9.87
N PHE A 100 -11.89 3.57 9.44
CA PHE A 100 -12.42 4.02 8.16
C PHE A 100 -12.84 5.48 8.20
N SER A 101 -12.60 6.17 7.09
CA SER A 101 -12.99 7.56 6.89
C SER A 101 -13.38 7.83 5.44
N ARG A 102 -14.45 8.58 5.23
CA ARG A 102 -14.86 9.05 3.90
C ARG A 102 -15.50 10.43 3.99
N VAL A 103 -15.02 11.36 3.17
CA VAL A 103 -15.66 12.67 2.98
C VAL A 103 -16.96 12.45 2.20
N ASP A 104 -18.09 12.70 2.83
CA ASP A 104 -19.41 12.48 2.23
C ASP A 104 -19.93 13.71 1.48
N SER A 105 -19.56 14.91 1.93
CA SER A 105 -19.84 16.16 1.23
C SER A 105 -18.79 17.21 1.58
N ILE A 106 -18.48 18.08 0.62
CA ILE A 106 -17.59 19.21 0.82
C ILE A 106 -17.92 20.34 -0.15
N SER A 107 -17.81 21.58 0.33
CA SER A 107 -17.80 22.77 -0.52
C SER A 107 -17.06 23.91 0.15
N PHE A 108 -16.41 24.74 -0.67
CA PHE A 108 -15.78 25.97 -0.23
C PHE A 108 -16.07 27.08 -1.23
N SER A 109 -16.56 28.21 -0.74
CA SER A 109 -16.82 29.40 -1.53
C SER A 109 -16.41 30.67 -0.78
N ALA A 110 -16.02 31.69 -1.53
CA ALA A 110 -15.69 33.01 -1.02
C ALA A 110 -16.01 34.07 -2.08
N THR A 111 -16.68 35.16 -1.69
CA THR A 111 -17.10 36.24 -2.60
C THR A 111 -17.87 35.73 -3.84
N ASN A 112 -18.82 34.81 -3.64
CA ASN A 112 -19.60 34.16 -4.72
C ASN A 112 -18.78 33.34 -5.75
N LYS A 113 -17.49 33.09 -5.52
CA LYS A 113 -16.69 32.11 -6.27
C LYS A 113 -16.63 30.81 -5.49
N THR A 114 -16.93 29.70 -6.15
CA THR A 114 -16.68 28.34 -5.63
C THR A 114 -15.26 27.91 -5.99
N TYR A 115 -14.59 27.23 -5.06
CA TYR A 115 -13.22 26.76 -5.22
C TYR A 115 -13.20 25.23 -5.28
N TYR A 116 -12.24 24.69 -6.02
CA TYR A 116 -11.91 23.28 -5.89
C TYR A 116 -11.28 23.06 -4.51
N VAL A 117 -11.87 22.15 -3.74
CA VAL A 117 -11.46 21.82 -2.38
C VAL A 117 -11.59 20.32 -2.18
N ILE A 118 -10.62 19.75 -1.47
CA ILE A 118 -10.71 18.38 -0.95
C ILE A 118 -10.79 18.40 0.56
N GLY A 119 -11.45 17.38 1.12
CA GLY A 119 -11.56 17.25 2.56
C GLY A 119 -10.37 16.49 3.11
N LEU A 120 -9.77 17.01 4.18
CA LEU A 120 -8.70 16.28 4.85
C LEU A 120 -9.29 15.13 5.66
N THR A 121 -8.72 13.95 5.47
CA THR A 121 -9.10 12.77 6.24
C THR A 121 -8.91 13.03 7.73
N TYR A 122 -9.86 12.58 8.53
CA TYR A 122 -9.98 12.84 9.98
C TYR A 122 -10.22 14.31 10.39
N SER A 123 -10.50 15.21 9.44
CA SER A 123 -11.05 16.53 9.76
C SER A 123 -12.45 16.41 10.38
N PRO A 124 -12.74 17.15 11.46
CA PRO A 124 -14.10 17.29 11.99
C PRO A 124 -15.09 17.74 10.93
N SER A 125 -16.35 17.30 11.08
CA SER A 125 -17.45 17.76 10.22
C SER A 125 -17.98 19.12 10.70
N THR A 126 -18.42 19.94 9.76
CA THR A 126 -19.35 21.04 10.03
C THR A 126 -20.77 20.49 10.28
N SER A 127 -21.72 21.36 10.62
CA SER A 127 -23.14 21.02 10.39
C SER A 127 -23.41 20.90 8.88
N LYS A 128 -24.58 20.38 8.49
CA LYS A 128 -24.93 20.24 7.07
C LYS A 128 -25.04 21.59 6.35
N GLU A 129 -25.39 22.64 7.10
CA GLU A 129 -25.50 24.02 6.64
C GLU A 129 -24.12 24.67 6.41
N GLY A 130 -23.05 24.09 6.96
CA GLY A 130 -21.70 24.63 6.89
C GLY A 130 -21.44 25.76 7.88
N ILE A 131 -20.30 26.42 7.70
CA ILE A 131 -19.84 27.56 8.47
C ILE A 131 -19.68 28.73 7.51
N THR A 132 -20.33 29.85 7.80
CA THR A 132 -20.09 31.13 7.11
C THR A 132 -19.48 32.11 8.09
N ALA A 133 -18.29 32.61 7.77
CA ALA A 133 -17.57 33.58 8.60
C ALA A 133 -16.58 34.39 7.75
N PRO A 134 -16.06 35.52 8.28
CA PRO A 134 -14.94 36.20 7.65
C PRO A 134 -13.75 35.26 7.49
N ILE A 135 -13.07 35.31 6.34
CA ILE A 135 -11.80 34.62 6.13
C ILE A 135 -10.63 35.57 6.33
N VAL A 136 -9.61 35.13 7.05
CA VAL A 136 -8.40 35.93 7.37
C VAL A 136 -7.13 35.13 7.07
N PRO A 137 -6.00 35.81 6.75
CA PRO A 137 -4.73 35.12 6.55
C PRO A 137 -4.20 34.61 7.90
N GLY A 138 -3.72 33.37 7.91
CA GLY A 138 -2.94 32.81 9.01
C GLY A 138 -1.47 33.21 8.95
N VAL A 139 -0.65 32.53 9.76
CA VAL A 139 0.80 32.76 9.80
C VAL A 139 1.52 31.83 8.82
N PHE A 140 2.43 32.39 8.04
CA PHE A 140 3.23 31.68 7.04
C PHE A 140 4.59 31.24 7.60
N GLY A 141 5.28 30.33 6.89
CA GLY A 141 6.61 29.86 7.29
C GLY A 141 6.58 29.04 8.59
N ALA A 142 7.73 28.59 9.09
CA ALA A 142 7.78 27.66 10.23
C ALA A 142 7.09 28.19 11.51
N GLU A 143 7.00 29.52 11.68
CA GLU A 143 6.34 30.16 12.82
C GLU A 143 4.83 29.85 12.89
N GLY A 144 4.19 29.62 11.75
CA GLY A 144 2.78 29.26 11.65
C GLY A 144 2.42 27.90 12.25
N CYS A 145 3.42 27.14 12.70
CA CYS A 145 3.24 25.90 13.45
C CYS A 145 3.18 26.13 14.98
N THR A 146 3.21 27.38 15.45
CA THR A 146 3.28 27.70 16.89
C THR A 146 2.06 28.50 17.36
N ASN A 147 1.56 28.18 18.56
CA ASN A 147 0.47 28.94 19.20
C ASN A 147 0.86 30.40 19.46
N ALA A 148 2.13 30.67 19.74
CA ALA A 148 2.64 32.02 19.99
C ALA A 148 2.42 32.96 18.79
N ALA A 149 2.55 32.44 17.57
CA ALA A 149 2.39 33.24 16.36
C ALA A 149 0.96 33.75 16.14
N TYR A 150 -0.05 33.13 16.78
CA TYR A 150 -1.44 33.53 16.67
C TYR A 150 -1.93 34.43 17.82
N GLN A 151 -1.08 34.78 18.79
CA GLN A 151 -1.49 35.60 19.96
C GLN A 151 -1.92 37.02 19.58
N ASN A 152 -1.38 37.57 18.49
CA ASN A 152 -1.63 38.95 18.05
C ASN A 152 -2.44 39.02 16.75
N ILE A 153 -3.09 37.92 16.35
CA ILE A 153 -3.91 37.87 15.14
C ILE A 153 -5.34 37.53 15.54
N ASP A 154 -6.28 38.37 15.12
CA ASP A 154 -7.70 38.15 15.40
C ASP A 154 -8.27 37.07 14.45
N VAL A 155 -8.16 35.80 14.87
CA VAL A 155 -8.70 34.63 14.16
C VAL A 155 -9.92 34.02 14.83
N LYS A 156 -10.30 34.50 16.03
CA LYS A 156 -11.38 33.92 16.82
C LYS A 156 -12.72 34.06 16.10
N GLY A 157 -13.43 32.96 15.89
CA GLY A 157 -14.72 32.96 15.19
C GLY A 157 -14.60 33.08 13.67
N LYS A 158 -13.39 33.00 13.10
CA LYS A 158 -13.12 33.20 11.67
C LYS A 158 -12.64 31.94 10.97
N ILE A 159 -12.73 31.93 9.65
CA ILE A 159 -12.07 30.94 8.79
C ILE A 159 -10.63 31.42 8.56
N VAL A 160 -9.64 30.56 8.73
CA VAL A 160 -8.23 30.94 8.57
C VAL A 160 -7.63 30.31 7.32
N LEU A 161 -7.06 31.12 6.44
CA LEU A 161 -6.33 30.67 5.25
C LEU A 161 -4.87 30.43 5.61
N VAL A 162 -4.39 29.19 5.48
CA VAL A 162 -3.03 28.79 5.86
C VAL A 162 -2.32 28.12 4.68
N GLN A 163 -1.04 28.42 4.48
CA GLN A 163 -0.25 27.70 3.47
C GLN A 163 0.23 26.36 4.05
N ARG A 164 0.19 25.30 3.24
CA ARG A 164 0.88 24.05 3.55
C ARG A 164 2.39 24.31 3.75
N GLY A 165 3.01 23.56 4.65
CA GLY A 165 4.46 23.53 4.78
C GLY A 165 4.88 22.72 5.99
N SER A 166 6.12 22.24 5.99
CA SER A 166 6.67 21.46 7.10
C SER A 166 6.74 22.27 8.39
N CYS A 167 6.47 21.59 9.49
CA CYS A 167 6.63 22.08 10.86
C CYS A 167 7.84 21.42 11.53
N PRO A 168 8.44 22.05 12.55
CA PRO A 168 9.60 21.49 13.25
C PRO A 168 9.35 20.14 13.94
N ASP A 169 8.09 19.79 14.17
CA ASP A 169 7.64 18.54 14.77
C ASP A 169 7.42 17.42 13.74
N GLY A 170 7.81 17.62 12.48
CA GLY A 170 7.64 16.65 11.39
C GLY A 170 6.31 16.79 10.64
N THR A 171 5.30 17.41 11.26
CA THR A 171 3.97 17.51 10.67
C THR A 171 3.90 18.51 9.50
N THR A 172 2.92 18.34 8.63
CA THR A 172 2.66 19.25 7.50
C THR A 172 1.29 19.91 7.62
N LEU A 173 0.21 19.20 7.29
CA LEU A 173 -1.16 19.75 7.28
C LEU A 173 -1.69 19.98 8.71
N ALA A 174 -1.53 19.00 9.60
CA ALA A 174 -2.03 19.08 10.97
C ALA A 174 -1.31 20.17 11.79
N GLY A 175 0.02 20.25 11.72
CA GLY A 175 0.80 21.28 12.41
C GLY A 175 0.48 22.70 11.96
N ARG A 176 0.08 22.89 10.70
CA ARG A 176 -0.34 24.18 10.15
C ARG A 176 -1.71 24.62 10.64
N MET A 177 -2.61 23.67 10.88
CA MET A 177 -3.97 23.96 11.29
C MET A 177 -4.12 24.13 12.81
N LYS A 178 -3.43 23.30 13.61
CA LYS A 178 -3.58 23.26 15.09
C LYS A 178 -3.45 24.64 15.76
N PRO A 179 -2.49 25.51 15.43
CA PRO A 179 -2.35 26.80 16.11
C PRO A 179 -3.50 27.76 15.83
N ALA A 180 -4.02 27.77 14.59
CA ALA A 180 -5.19 28.55 14.23
C ALA A 180 -6.44 28.06 14.99
N ALA A 181 -6.62 26.73 15.08
CA ALA A 181 -7.68 26.12 15.87
C ALA A 181 -7.58 26.51 17.36
N ALA A 182 -6.39 26.41 17.96
CA ALA A 182 -6.13 26.78 19.35
C ALA A 182 -6.40 28.27 19.65
N ALA A 183 -6.23 29.14 18.66
CA ALA A 183 -6.54 30.56 18.74
C ALA A 183 -8.04 30.88 18.50
N GLY A 184 -8.87 29.87 18.26
CA GLY A 184 -10.33 29.99 18.17
C GLY A 184 -10.87 30.13 16.75
N ALA A 185 -10.11 29.76 15.72
CA ALA A 185 -10.63 29.61 14.37
C ALA A 185 -11.81 28.62 14.35
N VAL A 186 -12.84 28.89 13.55
CA VAL A 186 -14.00 27.98 13.41
C VAL A 186 -13.82 26.97 12.28
N ALA A 187 -12.93 27.27 11.33
CA ALA A 187 -12.46 26.35 10.30
C ALA A 187 -11.12 26.84 9.74
N VAL A 188 -10.41 25.95 9.04
CA VAL A 188 -9.15 26.27 8.37
C VAL A 188 -9.22 25.85 6.90
N ILE A 189 -8.73 26.71 6.01
CA ILE A 189 -8.53 26.38 4.60
C ILE A 189 -7.03 26.37 4.35
N LEU A 190 -6.48 25.18 4.12
CA LEU A 190 -5.10 25.01 3.71
C LEU A 190 -5.00 25.21 2.20
N PHE A 191 -3.93 25.83 1.71
CA PHE A 191 -3.60 25.85 0.29
C PHE A 191 -2.21 25.28 0.01
N ASN A 192 -2.07 24.62 -1.13
CA ASN A 192 -0.87 23.88 -1.48
C ASN A 192 0.38 24.78 -1.62
N ASP A 193 1.57 24.22 -1.38
CA ASP A 193 2.87 24.87 -1.55
C ASP A 193 3.50 24.63 -2.93
N ILE A 194 3.02 23.61 -3.63
CA ILE A 194 3.41 23.24 -5.01
C ILE A 194 2.27 23.49 -6.01
N ALA A 195 2.62 23.59 -7.30
CA ALA A 195 1.67 23.91 -8.36
C ALA A 195 0.72 22.76 -8.73
N THR A 196 1.09 21.52 -8.38
CA THR A 196 0.27 20.34 -8.63
C THR A 196 -1.08 20.45 -7.92
N GLN A 197 -2.13 20.04 -8.61
CA GLN A 197 -3.48 20.00 -8.06
C GLN A 197 -3.52 19.10 -6.82
N VAL A 198 -4.25 19.53 -5.78
CA VAL A 198 -4.46 18.71 -4.58
C VAL A 198 -5.39 17.55 -4.90
N THR A 199 -5.06 16.35 -4.43
CA THR A 199 -5.80 15.13 -4.77
C THR A 199 -6.29 14.40 -3.52
N ALA A 200 -5.49 14.42 -2.46
CA ALA A 200 -5.80 13.86 -1.16
C ALA A 200 -5.05 14.61 -0.04
N GLY A 201 -5.37 14.28 1.21
CA GLY A 201 -4.65 14.78 2.38
C GLY A 201 -5.27 14.25 3.68
N THR A 202 -4.47 14.18 4.74
CA THR A 202 -4.89 13.63 6.04
C THR A 202 -4.39 14.49 7.19
N LEU A 203 -5.15 14.52 8.30
CA LEU A 203 -4.71 15.05 9.59
C LEU A 203 -4.13 13.95 10.50
N SER A 204 -3.72 12.83 9.89
CA SER A 204 -3.11 11.65 10.50
C SER A 204 -4.04 10.81 11.37
N ASN A 205 -4.67 11.39 12.39
CA ASN A 205 -5.62 10.70 13.28
C ASN A 205 -6.74 11.64 13.75
N PRO A 206 -7.94 11.17 14.12
CA PRO A 206 -8.96 12.02 14.71
C PRO A 206 -8.48 12.67 16.01
N ASN A 207 -8.63 13.99 16.10
CA ASN A 207 -8.36 14.75 17.31
C ASN A 207 -9.40 15.88 17.46
N PRO A 208 -10.63 15.56 17.90
CA PRO A 208 -11.71 16.56 17.97
C PRO A 208 -11.45 17.69 18.98
N GLU A 209 -10.48 17.52 19.89
CA GLU A 209 -10.11 18.55 20.87
C GLU A 209 -9.18 19.63 20.28
N GLN A 210 -8.35 19.27 19.29
CA GLN A 210 -7.36 20.17 18.69
C GLN A 210 -7.69 20.55 17.25
N TYR A 211 -8.61 19.84 16.60
CA TYR A 211 -8.93 20.03 15.19
C TYR A 211 -10.23 20.79 15.01
N VAL A 212 -10.26 21.58 13.95
CA VAL A 212 -11.47 22.23 13.43
C VAL A 212 -11.70 21.76 11.99
N PRO A 213 -12.91 21.92 11.42
CA PRO A 213 -13.17 21.59 10.02
C PRO A 213 -12.12 22.22 9.11
N THR A 214 -11.48 21.38 8.26
CA THR A 214 -10.33 21.77 7.46
C THR A 214 -10.45 21.30 6.01
N GLY A 215 -10.45 22.26 5.08
CA GLY A 215 -10.39 22.02 3.63
C GLY A 215 -8.98 22.24 3.08
N PHE A 216 -8.66 21.60 1.95
CA PHE A 216 -7.39 21.79 1.26
C PHE A 216 -7.62 22.17 -0.21
N ILE A 217 -7.02 23.28 -0.65
CA ILE A 217 -7.21 23.87 -1.98
C ILE A 217 -5.89 23.99 -2.75
N ASN A 218 -5.99 24.24 -4.06
CA ASN A 218 -4.83 24.44 -4.92
C ASN A 218 -4.04 25.70 -4.55
N LYS A 219 -2.72 25.67 -4.84
CA LYS A 219 -1.81 26.80 -4.61
C LYS A 219 -2.31 28.10 -5.25
N ALA A 220 -2.65 28.05 -6.54
CA ALA A 220 -3.07 29.23 -7.30
C ALA A 220 -4.32 29.90 -6.72
N ASP A 221 -5.29 29.10 -6.25
CA ASP A 221 -6.51 29.62 -5.62
C ASP A 221 -6.23 30.24 -4.25
N GLY A 222 -5.38 29.60 -3.44
CA GLY A 222 -4.95 30.11 -2.15
C GLY A 222 -4.13 31.39 -2.24
N GLU A 223 -3.17 31.47 -3.15
CA GLU A 223 -2.35 32.66 -3.39
C GLU A 223 -3.21 33.85 -3.87
N ALA A 224 -4.18 33.59 -4.75
CA ALA A 224 -5.12 34.63 -5.21
C ALA A 224 -6.01 35.15 -4.08
N LEU A 225 -6.54 34.26 -3.23
CA LEU A 225 -7.29 34.65 -2.04
C LEU A 225 -6.43 35.43 -1.05
N LEU A 226 -5.20 34.98 -0.81
CA LEU A 226 -4.26 35.63 0.09
C LEU A 226 -3.91 37.05 -0.36
N ALA A 227 -3.64 37.25 -1.65
CA ALA A 227 -3.32 38.57 -2.18
C ALA A 227 -4.47 39.58 -1.96
N ARG A 228 -5.73 39.15 -2.11
CA ARG A 228 -6.91 39.98 -1.83
C ARG A 228 -7.02 40.35 -0.36
N LEU A 229 -6.82 39.38 0.53
CA LEU A 229 -6.83 39.59 1.98
C LEU A 229 -5.73 40.54 2.44
N GLN A 230 -4.51 40.39 1.89
CA GLN A 230 -3.38 41.30 2.16
C GLN A 230 -3.61 42.70 1.58
N GLY A 231 -4.41 42.81 0.52
CA GLY A 231 -4.91 44.09 -0.01
C GLY A 231 -5.96 44.78 0.87
N GLY A 232 -6.36 44.17 1.99
CA GLY A 232 -7.33 44.72 2.93
C GLY A 232 -8.80 44.45 2.58
N GLU A 233 -9.06 43.56 1.61
CA GLU A 233 -10.43 43.19 1.25
C GLU A 233 -11.07 42.35 2.37
N ALA A 234 -12.23 42.79 2.88
CA ALA A 234 -13.04 42.00 3.81
C ALA A 234 -13.83 40.94 3.03
N ILE A 235 -13.44 39.67 3.17
CA ILE A 235 -14.06 38.55 2.47
C ILE A 235 -14.84 37.69 3.46
N GLU A 236 -16.11 37.43 3.14
CA GLU A 236 -16.90 36.37 3.75
C GLU A 236 -16.73 35.08 2.95
N ALA A 237 -16.55 33.97 3.66
CA ALA A 237 -16.42 32.65 3.07
C ALA A 237 -17.37 31.65 3.74
N SER A 238 -17.80 30.66 2.95
CA SER A 238 -18.60 29.54 3.40
C SER A 238 -17.81 28.25 3.20
N PHE A 239 -17.66 27.47 4.26
CA PHE A 239 -17.04 26.15 4.23
C PHE A 239 -17.98 25.11 4.81
N GLN A 240 -18.19 24.03 4.09
CA GLN A 240 -18.99 22.90 4.53
C GLN A 240 -18.19 21.63 4.27
N GLN A 241 -18.18 20.75 5.27
CA GLN A 241 -17.66 19.40 5.10
C GLN A 241 -18.37 18.45 6.05
N THR A 242 -18.79 17.30 5.54
CA THR A 242 -19.19 16.16 6.37
C THR A 242 -18.34 14.94 6.06
N GLN A 243 -17.98 14.18 7.08
CA GLN A 243 -17.17 12.98 6.95
C GLN A 243 -17.71 11.88 7.86
N THR A 244 -17.82 10.67 7.31
CA THR A 244 -18.02 9.44 8.09
C THR A 244 -16.66 9.02 8.65
N ILE A 245 -16.57 8.80 9.96
CA ILE A 245 -15.40 8.21 10.63
C ILE A 245 -15.90 7.10 11.55
N GLU A 246 -15.48 5.86 11.31
CA GLU A 246 -15.89 4.72 12.11
C GLU A 246 -14.90 3.57 12.01
N THR A 247 -14.87 2.70 13.01
CA THR A 247 -14.08 1.48 12.94
C THR A 247 -14.80 0.44 12.09
N ARG A 248 -14.13 -0.07 11.05
CA ARG A 248 -14.60 -1.20 10.24
C ARG A 248 -13.65 -2.38 10.40
N ILE A 249 -14.17 -3.60 10.27
CA ILE A 249 -13.33 -4.79 10.13
C ILE A 249 -12.85 -4.87 8.68
N THR A 250 -11.55 -5.07 8.52
CA THR A 250 -10.89 -5.35 7.25
C THR A 250 -10.03 -6.62 7.39
N GLN A 251 -9.42 -7.09 6.31
CA GLN A 251 -8.79 -8.41 6.27
C GLN A 251 -7.47 -8.40 5.52
N ASN A 252 -6.41 -8.95 6.11
CA ASN A 252 -5.26 -9.38 5.31
C ASN A 252 -5.54 -10.78 4.75
N VAL A 253 -5.04 -11.09 3.55
CA VAL A 253 -5.11 -12.43 2.97
C VAL A 253 -3.71 -13.05 2.90
N PHE A 254 -3.57 -14.28 3.35
CA PHE A 254 -2.31 -15.01 3.27
C PHE A 254 -2.48 -16.31 2.50
N THR A 255 -1.47 -16.69 1.73
CA THR A 255 -1.32 -18.06 1.23
C THR A 255 0.13 -18.50 1.37
N GLU A 256 0.36 -19.66 1.97
CA GLU A 256 1.71 -20.14 2.25
C GLU A 256 1.90 -21.61 1.88
N THR A 257 3.13 -21.97 1.48
CA THR A 257 3.47 -23.36 1.17
C THR A 257 3.32 -24.24 2.41
N LYS A 258 2.75 -25.43 2.24
CA LYS A 258 2.75 -26.49 3.28
C LYS A 258 4.16 -27.02 3.51
N ASP A 259 4.93 -27.12 2.42
CA ASP A 259 6.32 -27.55 2.43
C ASP A 259 7.29 -26.40 2.74
N GLY A 260 8.53 -26.78 3.04
CA GLY A 260 9.62 -25.86 3.38
C GLY A 260 9.79 -25.65 4.88
N ASP A 261 10.97 -25.18 5.25
CA ASP A 261 11.35 -24.90 6.63
C ASP A 261 10.53 -23.73 7.18
N PRO A 262 9.65 -23.97 8.18
CA PRO A 262 8.82 -22.92 8.77
C PRO A 262 9.62 -21.95 9.64
N THR A 263 10.90 -22.23 9.92
CA THR A 263 11.80 -21.30 10.61
C THR A 263 12.51 -20.36 9.64
N ASN A 264 12.38 -20.57 8.33
CA ASN A 264 12.93 -19.71 7.27
C ASN A 264 11.82 -19.33 6.29
N ILE A 265 11.01 -18.34 6.64
CA ILE A 265 9.89 -17.87 5.82
C ILE A 265 10.37 -16.75 4.90
N ILE A 266 10.24 -16.97 3.59
CA ILE A 266 10.37 -15.95 2.55
C ILE A 266 8.98 -15.36 2.32
N MET A 267 8.79 -14.09 2.68
CA MET A 267 7.52 -13.40 2.48
C MET A 267 7.55 -12.55 1.21
N LEU A 268 6.47 -12.57 0.44
CA LEU A 268 6.19 -11.64 -0.65
C LEU A 268 4.89 -10.92 -0.32
N GLY A 269 4.84 -9.61 -0.48
CA GLY A 269 3.63 -8.84 -0.23
C GLY A 269 3.39 -7.73 -1.24
N ALA A 270 2.13 -7.37 -1.32
CA ALA A 270 1.52 -6.33 -2.13
C ALA A 270 0.21 -5.92 -1.41
N HIS A 271 -0.23 -4.68 -1.51
CA HIS A 271 -1.53 -4.32 -0.95
C HIS A 271 -2.65 -4.57 -1.95
N LEU A 272 -3.84 -4.82 -1.43
CA LEU A 272 -5.00 -5.21 -2.23
C LEU A 272 -6.02 -4.08 -2.38
N ASP A 273 -6.05 -3.17 -1.39
CA ASP A 273 -6.86 -1.96 -1.48
C ASP A 273 -6.30 -0.97 -2.50
N SER A 274 -7.13 0.01 -2.82
CA SER A 274 -6.77 1.20 -3.59
C SER A 274 -7.20 2.44 -2.82
N VAL A 275 -6.79 3.64 -3.23
CA VAL A 275 -7.48 4.86 -2.82
C VAL A 275 -8.96 4.86 -3.22
N GLN A 276 -9.77 5.67 -2.52
CA GLN A 276 -11.19 5.85 -2.85
C GLN A 276 -11.42 6.55 -4.19
N ALA A 277 -10.42 7.27 -4.71
CA ALA A 277 -10.53 8.07 -5.91
C ALA A 277 -10.53 7.26 -7.22
N GLY A 278 -9.99 6.04 -7.22
CA GLY A 278 -9.75 5.29 -8.45
C GLY A 278 -9.70 3.78 -8.26
N ALA A 279 -9.62 3.07 -9.39
CA ALA A 279 -9.66 1.62 -9.39
C ALA A 279 -8.39 1.01 -8.80
N GLY A 280 -7.22 1.65 -8.96
CA GLY A 280 -5.96 1.22 -8.36
C GLY A 280 -5.32 0.05 -9.08
N ILE A 281 -5.17 0.13 -10.40
CA ILE A 281 -4.71 -1.00 -11.22
C ILE A 281 -3.19 -1.10 -11.28
N ASN A 282 -2.46 0.00 -11.47
CA ASN A 282 -1.05 -0.01 -11.16
C ASN A 282 -0.84 -0.05 -9.65
N ASP A 283 -1.68 0.66 -8.89
CA ASP A 283 -1.54 0.89 -7.44
C ASP A 283 -2.70 0.29 -6.61
N ASP A 284 -2.58 -0.90 -6.04
CA ASP A 284 -1.53 -1.89 -6.28
C ASP A 284 -2.08 -3.20 -6.85
N GLY A 285 -2.96 -3.05 -7.85
CA GLY A 285 -3.38 -4.18 -8.66
C GLY A 285 -2.17 -4.90 -9.29
N SER A 286 -1.12 -4.15 -9.65
CA SER A 286 0.07 -4.66 -10.33
C SER A 286 0.94 -5.55 -9.44
N GLY A 287 1.22 -5.15 -8.20
CA GLY A 287 1.90 -5.97 -7.20
C GLY A 287 1.04 -7.16 -6.80
N SER A 288 -0.25 -6.92 -6.54
CA SER A 288 -1.23 -7.97 -6.18
C SER A 288 -1.32 -9.09 -7.22
N THR A 289 -1.39 -8.75 -8.52
CA THR A 289 -1.39 -9.76 -9.60
C THR A 289 -0.04 -10.44 -9.76
N LEU A 290 1.06 -9.70 -9.60
CA LEU A 290 2.42 -10.23 -9.68
C LEU A 290 2.59 -11.37 -8.67
N ILE A 291 2.28 -11.12 -7.40
CA ILE A 291 2.44 -12.14 -6.36
C ILE A 291 1.45 -13.30 -6.53
N LEU A 292 0.26 -13.05 -7.09
CA LEU A 292 -0.72 -14.10 -7.40
C LEU A 292 -0.25 -15.04 -8.52
N GLU A 293 0.33 -14.52 -9.59
CA GLU A 293 0.86 -15.32 -10.69
C GLU A 293 2.13 -16.07 -10.28
N VAL A 294 3.00 -15.45 -9.48
CA VAL A 294 4.17 -16.14 -8.88
C VAL A 294 3.73 -17.30 -7.98
N LYS A 295 2.72 -17.09 -7.12
CA LYS A 295 2.11 -18.16 -6.31
C LYS A 295 1.57 -19.28 -7.19
N THR A 296 0.80 -18.93 -8.21
CA THR A 296 0.17 -19.90 -9.13
C THR A 296 1.23 -20.75 -9.85
N ALA A 297 2.31 -20.11 -10.31
CA ALA A 297 3.45 -20.81 -10.89
C ALA A 297 4.16 -21.74 -9.87
N LEU A 298 4.31 -21.29 -8.63
CA LEU A 298 5.00 -22.03 -7.56
C LEU A 298 4.28 -23.33 -7.16
N GLU A 299 2.98 -23.47 -7.42
CA GLU A 299 2.22 -24.71 -7.14
C GLU A 299 2.79 -25.98 -7.80
N LYS A 300 3.56 -25.80 -8.89
CA LYS A 300 4.20 -26.91 -9.62
C LYS A 300 5.54 -27.34 -9.02
N PHE A 301 6.03 -26.68 -7.98
CA PHE A 301 7.35 -26.91 -7.42
C PHE A 301 7.31 -27.15 -5.91
N ARG A 302 8.38 -27.76 -5.39
CA ARG A 302 8.68 -27.79 -3.96
C ARG A 302 9.73 -26.71 -3.61
N VAL A 303 9.76 -26.32 -2.35
CA VAL A 303 10.67 -25.31 -1.79
C VAL A 303 11.47 -25.89 -0.62
N LYS A 304 12.63 -25.31 -0.29
CA LYS A 304 13.37 -25.64 0.94
C LYS A 304 12.99 -24.73 2.09
N ASN A 305 12.83 -23.44 1.82
CA ASN A 305 12.35 -22.44 2.76
C ASN A 305 10.86 -22.23 2.52
N LYS A 306 10.07 -22.06 3.59
CA LYS A 306 8.64 -21.79 3.46
C LYS A 306 8.43 -20.47 2.73
N VAL A 307 7.46 -20.43 1.82
CA VAL A 307 7.08 -19.19 1.11
C VAL A 307 5.69 -18.78 1.56
N ARG A 308 5.52 -17.50 1.90
CA ARG A 308 4.23 -16.90 2.26
C ARG A 308 3.98 -15.68 1.38
N PHE A 309 2.84 -15.65 0.72
CA PHE A 309 2.34 -14.48 0.01
C PHE A 309 1.30 -13.78 0.89
N ALA A 310 1.35 -12.46 0.95
CA ALA A 310 0.47 -11.62 1.74
C ALA A 310 -0.16 -10.52 0.86
N TRP A 311 -1.47 -10.38 0.95
CA TRP A 311 -2.21 -9.25 0.41
C TRP A 311 -2.68 -8.41 1.58
N TRP A 312 -2.14 -7.20 1.67
CA TRP A 312 -2.41 -6.29 2.79
C TRP A 312 -3.70 -5.51 2.56
N GLY A 313 -4.38 -5.21 3.66
CA GLY A 313 -5.53 -4.32 3.64
C GLY A 313 -5.24 -2.99 4.31
N ALA A 314 -5.88 -1.93 3.82
CA ALA A 314 -5.78 -0.59 4.36
C ALA A 314 -4.32 -0.08 4.38
N GLU A 315 -3.55 -0.40 3.33
CA GLU A 315 -2.21 0.14 3.14
C GLU A 315 -2.29 1.66 2.94
N GLU A 316 -3.24 2.09 2.12
CA GLU A 316 -3.48 3.48 1.73
C GLU A 316 -3.79 4.38 2.93
N ASN A 317 -4.26 3.76 4.01
CA ASN A 317 -4.62 4.41 5.27
C ASN A 317 -3.49 4.41 6.29
N GLY A 318 -2.28 4.04 5.88
CA GLY A 318 -1.09 4.05 6.70
C GLY A 318 -0.60 2.70 7.10
N LEU A 319 -0.44 1.81 6.13
CA LEU A 319 0.14 0.47 6.29
C LEU A 319 -0.61 -0.36 7.33
N VAL A 320 -1.93 -0.11 7.50
CA VAL A 320 -2.66 -0.57 8.68
C VAL A 320 -2.62 -2.09 8.77
N GLY A 321 -2.76 -2.79 7.65
CA GLY A 321 -2.71 -4.25 7.58
C GLY A 321 -1.35 -4.85 7.91
N SER A 322 -0.27 -4.37 7.29
CA SER A 322 1.07 -4.87 7.56
C SER A 322 1.57 -4.49 8.97
N LYS A 323 1.21 -3.29 9.46
CA LYS A 323 1.46 -2.88 10.85
C LYS A 323 0.74 -3.79 11.83
N TYR A 324 -0.56 -4.04 11.62
CA TYR A 324 -1.33 -4.92 12.49
C TYR A 324 -0.70 -6.32 12.52
N TYR A 325 -0.31 -6.85 11.35
CA TYR A 325 0.39 -8.13 11.28
C TYR A 325 1.69 -8.14 12.09
N ALA A 326 2.58 -7.17 11.85
CA ALA A 326 3.88 -7.09 12.52
C ALA A 326 3.73 -6.91 14.05
N GLN A 327 2.76 -6.10 14.50
CA GLN A 327 2.46 -5.85 15.91
C GLN A 327 1.94 -7.08 16.67
N ASN A 328 1.27 -7.98 15.96
CA ASN A 328 0.66 -9.17 16.54
C ASN A 328 1.51 -10.44 16.39
N LEU A 329 2.73 -10.32 15.86
CA LEU A 329 3.70 -11.42 15.90
C LEU A 329 4.24 -11.61 17.31
N ASN A 330 4.45 -12.84 17.74
CA ASN A 330 5.36 -13.08 18.87
C ASN A 330 6.81 -13.15 18.36
N ALA A 331 7.78 -13.07 19.29
CA ALA A 331 9.20 -13.09 18.93
C ALA A 331 9.59 -14.33 18.10
N THR A 332 9.05 -15.50 18.42
CA THR A 332 9.31 -16.73 17.65
C THR A 332 8.80 -16.61 16.21
N ALA A 333 7.57 -16.16 16.02
CA ALA A 333 6.97 -15.99 14.69
C ALA A 333 7.70 -14.92 13.88
N ALA A 334 8.08 -13.81 14.51
CA ALA A 334 8.93 -12.80 13.88
C ALA A 334 10.28 -13.41 13.48
N ASN A 335 10.93 -14.20 14.33
CA ASN A 335 12.21 -14.85 14.04
C ASN A 335 12.17 -15.92 12.94
N ASN A 336 11.00 -16.50 12.70
CA ASN A 336 10.77 -17.40 11.58
C ASN A 336 10.78 -16.67 10.24
N ILE A 337 10.45 -15.37 10.20
CA ILE A 337 10.55 -14.56 8.98
C ILE A 337 12.03 -14.30 8.70
N LEU A 338 12.50 -14.83 7.57
CA LEU A 338 13.86 -14.60 7.09
C LEU A 338 13.97 -13.27 6.36
N THR A 339 12.99 -12.97 5.51
CA THR A 339 12.97 -11.74 4.70
C THR A 339 11.56 -11.43 4.21
N TYR A 340 11.33 -10.17 3.85
CA TYR A 340 10.10 -9.70 3.20
C TYR A 340 10.42 -9.00 1.87
N LEU A 341 9.70 -9.35 0.80
CA LEU A 341 9.80 -8.71 -0.51
C LEU A 341 8.52 -7.95 -0.80
N ASN A 342 8.63 -6.66 -1.10
CA ASN A 342 7.50 -5.79 -1.40
C ASN A 342 7.39 -5.53 -2.90
N PHE A 343 6.17 -5.57 -3.43
CA PHE A 343 5.87 -5.24 -4.81
C PHE A 343 4.68 -4.30 -4.79
N ASP A 344 4.95 -3.05 -5.13
CA ASP A 344 3.98 -1.96 -5.08
C ASP A 344 4.27 -1.04 -6.27
N MET A 345 3.26 -0.83 -7.12
CA MET A 345 3.38 -0.14 -8.40
C MET A 345 4.54 -0.72 -9.22
N VAL A 346 4.31 -1.88 -9.84
CA VAL A 346 5.35 -2.64 -10.57
C VAL A 346 5.08 -2.74 -12.06
N SER A 347 4.16 -1.92 -12.60
CA SER A 347 3.79 -1.99 -14.02
C SER A 347 4.13 -0.76 -14.86
N ARG A 348 4.46 0.41 -14.30
CA ARG A 348 4.62 1.63 -15.11
C ARG A 348 5.62 2.62 -14.51
N GLY A 349 6.62 2.97 -15.30
CA GLY A 349 7.70 3.89 -14.91
C GLY A 349 9.07 3.24 -15.14
N TYR A 350 10.03 3.53 -14.26
CA TYR A 350 11.38 2.97 -14.36
C TYR A 350 11.46 1.57 -13.75
N PHE A 351 12.52 0.79 -14.03
CA PHE A 351 12.75 -0.49 -13.36
C PHE A 351 13.46 -0.27 -12.02
N GLY A 352 12.69 -0.09 -10.95
CA GLY A 352 13.21 0.21 -9.62
C GLY A 352 13.58 -1.03 -8.83
N VAL A 353 14.75 -0.99 -8.19
CA VAL A 353 15.18 -1.99 -7.21
C VAL A 353 15.47 -1.26 -5.90
N PHE A 354 14.88 -1.70 -4.79
CA PHE A 354 15.12 -1.06 -3.49
C PHE A 354 16.63 -1.04 -3.16
N ASP A 355 17.13 0.14 -2.78
CA ASP A 355 18.52 0.42 -2.38
C ASP A 355 18.82 -0.20 -1.00
N GLY A 356 19.02 -1.51 -0.98
CA GLY A 356 19.18 -2.32 0.21
C GLY A 356 20.50 -2.07 0.94
N ASP A 357 21.57 -1.78 0.19
CA ASP A 357 22.88 -1.42 0.74
C ASP A 357 23.00 0.07 1.12
N GLY A 358 22.10 0.91 0.60
CA GLY A 358 22.05 2.35 0.88
C GLY A 358 23.08 3.15 0.09
N SER A 359 23.66 2.57 -0.96
CA SER A 359 24.74 3.16 -1.76
C SER A 359 24.30 4.42 -2.53
N THR A 360 23.00 4.56 -2.82
CA THR A 360 22.46 5.71 -3.57
C THR A 360 21.89 6.78 -2.65
N PHE A 361 21.12 6.40 -1.62
CA PHE A 361 20.38 7.34 -0.77
C PHE A 361 20.93 7.51 0.64
N ASN A 362 22.05 6.84 0.98
CA ASN A 362 22.63 6.82 2.33
C ASN A 362 21.61 6.36 3.41
N LEU A 363 20.71 5.45 3.01
CA LEU A 363 19.70 4.84 3.86
C LEU A 363 19.75 3.33 3.67
N THR A 364 20.54 2.66 4.51
CA THR A 364 20.76 1.22 4.43
C THR A 364 19.60 0.44 5.03
N GLY A 365 19.07 -0.53 4.29
CA GLY A 365 18.07 -1.47 4.79
C GLY A 365 18.64 -2.40 5.87
N PRO A 366 17.79 -3.12 6.64
CA PRO A 366 18.27 -4.08 7.63
C PRO A 366 19.18 -5.14 6.99
N LYS A 367 20.24 -5.53 7.71
CA LYS A 367 21.28 -6.46 7.24
C LYS A 367 20.71 -7.66 6.47
N GLY A 368 21.12 -7.84 5.21
CA GLY A 368 20.57 -8.84 4.29
C GLY A 368 19.72 -8.23 3.17
N SER A 369 19.27 -6.97 3.33
CA SER A 369 18.62 -6.19 2.26
C SER A 369 19.52 -6.01 1.04
N ASP A 370 20.82 -5.77 1.26
CA ASP A 370 21.88 -5.70 0.24
C ASP A 370 21.96 -6.98 -0.62
N ALA A 371 21.80 -8.14 0.00
CA ALA A 371 21.81 -9.41 -0.71
C ALA A 371 20.58 -9.56 -1.63
N ILE A 372 19.42 -9.03 -1.23
CA ILE A 372 18.19 -9.06 -2.02
C ILE A 372 18.32 -8.12 -3.23
N GLU A 373 18.75 -6.89 -2.98
CA GLU A 373 19.04 -5.90 -4.02
C GLU A 373 19.96 -6.48 -5.10
N LYS A 374 21.10 -7.05 -4.67
CA LYS A 374 22.08 -7.67 -5.57
C LYS A 374 21.45 -8.75 -6.47
N LEU A 375 20.55 -9.58 -5.94
CA LEU A 375 19.89 -10.62 -6.73
C LEU A 375 19.04 -10.03 -7.86
N PHE A 376 18.33 -8.92 -7.60
CA PHE A 376 17.55 -8.23 -8.64
C PHE A 376 18.47 -7.54 -9.65
N LEU A 377 19.46 -6.78 -9.19
CA LEU A 377 20.41 -6.08 -10.06
C LEU A 377 21.14 -7.05 -11.01
N GLU A 378 21.60 -8.20 -10.50
CA GLU A 378 22.24 -9.21 -11.34
C GLU A 378 21.30 -9.82 -12.38
N ASP A 379 20.02 -10.04 -12.06
CA ASP A 379 19.04 -10.58 -13.01
C ASP A 379 18.70 -9.55 -14.11
N PHE A 380 18.49 -8.28 -13.73
CA PHE A 380 18.25 -7.20 -14.69
C PHE A 380 19.47 -6.93 -15.59
N ALA A 381 20.69 -6.90 -15.02
CA ALA A 381 21.91 -6.73 -15.79
C ALA A 381 22.11 -7.85 -16.82
N LYS A 382 21.84 -9.11 -16.45
CA LYS A 382 21.87 -10.26 -17.40
C LYS A 382 20.87 -10.13 -18.54
N LYS A 383 19.77 -9.39 -18.32
CA LYS A 383 18.73 -9.11 -19.32
C LYS A 383 18.98 -7.81 -20.10
N GLY A 384 20.06 -7.07 -19.78
CA GLY A 384 20.38 -5.78 -20.39
C GLY A 384 19.39 -4.67 -20.04
N ILE A 385 18.75 -4.76 -18.86
CA ILE A 385 17.76 -3.80 -18.39
C ILE A 385 18.45 -2.82 -17.44
N ASN A 386 18.33 -1.53 -17.72
CA ASN A 386 18.81 -0.48 -16.83
C ASN A 386 17.86 -0.34 -15.64
N THR A 387 18.42 -0.42 -14.43
CA THR A 387 17.68 -0.22 -13.19
C THR A 387 17.92 1.17 -12.62
N THR A 388 17.00 1.61 -11.77
CA THR A 388 17.14 2.80 -10.93
C THR A 388 17.02 2.34 -9.48
N ALA A 389 17.85 2.89 -8.60
CA ALA A 389 17.74 2.62 -7.18
C ALA A 389 16.42 3.22 -6.67
N ALA A 390 15.56 2.40 -6.06
CA ALA A 390 14.33 2.84 -5.43
C ALA A 390 14.61 3.12 -3.94
N ARG A 391 14.24 4.32 -3.49
CA ARG A 391 14.47 4.73 -2.11
C ARG A 391 13.48 4.05 -1.16
N PHE A 392 13.93 3.72 0.05
CA PHE A 392 13.00 3.44 1.15
C PHE A 392 12.37 4.75 1.65
N THR A 393 11.16 5.05 1.15
CA THR A 393 10.34 6.20 1.53
C THR A 393 9.57 5.96 2.83
N GLY A 394 9.30 4.70 3.18
CA GLY A 394 8.38 4.32 4.25
C GLY A 394 6.90 4.34 3.86
N GLY A 395 6.58 4.65 2.60
CA GLY A 395 5.22 4.69 2.06
C GLY A 395 4.73 3.37 1.47
N SER A 396 5.17 2.22 1.99
CA SER A 396 4.64 0.91 1.60
C SER A 396 4.92 -0.15 2.67
N ASP A 397 4.31 -1.34 2.53
CA ASP A 397 4.23 -2.36 3.58
C ASP A 397 5.58 -2.92 4.04
N TYR A 398 6.67 -2.74 3.28
CA TYR A 398 8.02 -3.11 3.73
C TYR A 398 8.41 -2.39 5.03
N GLN A 399 7.88 -1.20 5.28
CA GLN A 399 8.22 -0.40 6.45
C GLN A 399 7.88 -1.14 7.75
N SER A 400 6.74 -1.84 7.78
CA SER A 400 6.30 -2.63 8.94
C SER A 400 7.30 -3.74 9.30
N PHE A 401 7.98 -4.32 8.30
CA PHE A 401 9.01 -5.36 8.50
C PHE A 401 10.38 -4.75 8.80
N MET A 402 10.72 -3.65 8.15
CA MET A 402 11.94 -2.89 8.41
C MET A 402 12.00 -2.41 9.86
N ASN A 403 10.86 -1.95 10.41
CA ASN A 403 10.74 -1.48 11.79
C ASN A 403 11.03 -2.58 12.83
N ILE A 404 10.72 -3.84 12.53
CA ILE A 404 11.12 -4.97 13.39
C ILE A 404 12.50 -5.54 13.03
N GLY A 405 13.25 -4.87 12.16
CA GLY A 405 14.62 -5.23 11.78
C GLY A 405 14.73 -6.39 10.79
N LYS A 406 13.67 -6.69 10.04
CA LYS A 406 13.71 -7.74 9.02
C LYS A 406 14.32 -7.23 7.72
N PRO A 407 15.15 -8.06 7.06
CA PRO A 407 15.64 -7.74 5.72
C PRO A 407 14.44 -7.54 4.78
N VAL A 408 14.49 -6.45 4.02
CA VAL A 408 13.48 -6.09 3.03
C VAL A 408 14.11 -5.79 1.68
N GLY A 409 13.35 -6.00 0.61
CA GLY A 409 13.70 -5.58 -0.74
C GLY A 409 12.51 -5.77 -1.67
N GLY A 410 12.73 -5.77 -2.98
CA GLY A 410 11.65 -5.86 -3.95
C GLY A 410 11.79 -4.83 -5.07
N LEU A 411 10.67 -4.54 -5.73
CA LEU A 411 10.62 -3.70 -6.92
C LEU A 411 9.56 -2.62 -6.79
N HIS A 412 9.81 -1.49 -7.43
CA HIS A 412 8.93 -0.34 -7.52
C HIS A 412 9.15 0.34 -8.88
N THR A 413 8.17 1.08 -9.41
CA THR A 413 8.31 1.76 -10.72
C THR A 413 8.24 3.28 -10.66
N GLY A 414 8.13 3.83 -9.45
CA GLY A 414 8.08 5.26 -9.17
C GLY A 414 6.64 5.79 -9.06
N THR A 415 6.48 6.87 -8.30
CA THR A 415 5.18 7.51 -8.00
C THR A 415 5.05 8.93 -8.56
N GLY A 416 6.13 9.47 -9.13
CA GLY A 416 6.12 10.80 -9.74
C GLY A 416 5.27 10.83 -11.01
N VAL A 417 4.81 12.03 -11.38
CA VAL A 417 3.94 12.25 -12.56
C VAL A 417 4.59 11.75 -13.86
N ASP A 418 5.92 11.82 -13.95
CA ASP A 418 6.68 11.31 -15.10
C ASP A 418 6.69 9.78 -15.18
N GLN A 419 6.53 9.09 -14.05
CA GLN A 419 6.46 7.63 -13.96
C GLN A 419 5.02 7.14 -14.13
N ASP A 420 4.09 7.67 -13.34
CA ASP A 420 2.67 7.36 -13.41
C ASP A 420 1.80 8.60 -13.15
N PRO A 421 1.29 9.28 -14.20
CA PRO A 421 0.39 10.44 -14.03
C PRO A 421 -0.99 10.04 -13.47
N CYS A 422 -1.30 8.75 -13.40
CA CYS A 422 -2.53 8.23 -12.85
C CYS A 422 -2.41 7.76 -11.40
N TYR A 423 -1.23 7.84 -10.78
CA TYR A 423 -1.05 7.53 -9.36
C TYR A 423 -2.07 8.27 -8.47
N HIS A 424 -2.81 7.51 -7.65
CA HIS A 424 -3.93 7.99 -6.83
C HIS A 424 -5.05 8.74 -7.59
N GLN A 425 -5.15 8.59 -8.91
CA GLN A 425 -6.18 9.23 -9.73
C GLN A 425 -7.24 8.24 -10.20
N ALA A 426 -8.41 8.76 -10.56
CA ALA A 426 -9.47 7.99 -11.19
C ALA A 426 -9.05 7.33 -12.53
N CYS A 427 -7.98 7.81 -13.17
CA CYS A 427 -7.47 7.23 -14.41
C CYS A 427 -6.59 5.98 -14.21
N ASP A 428 -6.23 5.61 -12.97
CA ASP A 428 -5.55 4.34 -12.69
C ASP A 428 -6.52 3.16 -12.84
N THR A 429 -6.79 2.85 -14.10
CA THR A 429 -7.72 1.84 -14.62
C THR A 429 -6.94 0.82 -15.45
N ILE A 430 -7.63 -0.14 -16.05
CA ILE A 430 -7.00 -1.18 -16.89
C ILE A 430 -6.16 -0.64 -18.07
N ASP A 431 -6.38 0.61 -18.48
CA ASP A 431 -5.63 1.25 -19.58
C ASP A 431 -4.30 1.87 -19.12
N ASN A 432 -4.06 2.01 -17.80
CA ASN A 432 -2.84 2.58 -17.23
C ASN A 432 -1.60 1.65 -17.27
N PRO A 433 -1.66 0.38 -16.81
CA PRO A 433 -0.48 -0.46 -16.62
C PRO A 433 0.26 -0.77 -17.94
N ASN A 434 1.60 -0.89 -17.90
CA ASN A 434 2.38 -1.41 -19.04
C ASN A 434 2.55 -2.94 -18.90
N PRO A 435 1.94 -3.75 -19.80
CA PRO A 435 1.99 -5.21 -19.68
C PRO A 435 3.40 -5.80 -19.78
N THR A 436 4.30 -5.14 -20.52
CA THR A 436 5.68 -5.59 -20.71
C THR A 436 6.48 -5.40 -19.44
N THR A 437 6.43 -4.19 -18.86
CA THR A 437 7.11 -3.86 -17.59
C THR A 437 6.64 -4.79 -16.46
N LEU A 438 5.32 -4.96 -16.32
CA LEU A 438 4.74 -5.87 -15.33
C LEU A 438 5.24 -7.31 -15.51
N THR A 439 5.28 -7.80 -16.74
CA THR A 439 5.76 -9.17 -17.04
C THR A 439 7.23 -9.35 -16.68
N ILE A 440 8.06 -8.36 -16.98
CA ILE A 440 9.49 -8.36 -16.65
C ILE A 440 9.67 -8.39 -15.13
N ASN A 441 8.99 -7.51 -14.40
CA ASN A 441 9.07 -7.43 -12.94
C ASN A 441 8.55 -8.70 -12.27
N ALA A 442 7.45 -9.28 -12.75
CA ALA A 442 6.93 -10.55 -12.24
C ALA A 442 7.91 -11.71 -12.43
N LYS A 443 8.61 -11.74 -13.57
CA LYS A 443 9.65 -12.74 -13.83
C LYS A 443 10.91 -12.50 -12.99
N ALA A 444 11.29 -11.25 -12.72
CA ALA A 444 12.37 -10.93 -11.80
C ALA A 444 12.03 -11.34 -10.36
N ALA A 445 10.81 -11.07 -9.89
CA ALA A 445 10.33 -11.53 -8.59
C ALA A 445 10.37 -13.06 -8.46
N ALA A 446 9.92 -13.78 -9.49
CA ALA A 446 10.02 -15.24 -9.56
C ALA A 446 11.47 -15.73 -9.55
N HIS A 447 12.38 -15.05 -10.26
CA HIS A 447 13.80 -15.37 -10.24
C HIS A 447 14.34 -15.32 -8.82
N VAL A 448 14.19 -14.18 -8.15
CA VAL A 448 14.70 -13.95 -6.79
C VAL A 448 14.05 -14.91 -5.79
N LEU A 449 12.73 -15.09 -5.87
CA LEU A 449 12.03 -16.07 -5.04
C LEU A 449 12.59 -17.49 -5.22
N SER A 450 12.87 -17.93 -6.44
CA SER A 450 13.39 -19.29 -6.66
C SER A 450 14.74 -19.52 -5.95
N ILE A 451 15.56 -18.48 -5.84
CA ILE A 451 16.85 -18.52 -5.13
C ILE A 451 16.60 -18.52 -3.63
N LEU A 452 15.81 -17.57 -3.12
CA LEU A 452 15.54 -17.44 -1.68
C LEU A 452 14.78 -18.64 -1.12
N ALA A 453 13.83 -19.20 -1.88
CA ALA A 453 13.09 -20.41 -1.51
C ALA A 453 13.97 -21.67 -1.45
N THR A 454 15.19 -21.65 -2.01
CA THR A 454 16.09 -22.81 -2.06
C THR A 454 17.41 -22.66 -1.32
N LYS A 455 17.86 -21.40 -1.11
CA LYS A 455 19.15 -21.05 -0.51
C LYS A 455 19.10 -19.77 0.32
N GLY A 456 17.93 -19.20 0.59
CA GLY A 456 17.80 -17.92 1.30
C GLY A 456 18.54 -17.90 2.63
N GLU A 457 18.51 -19.00 3.37
CA GLU A 457 19.19 -19.17 4.67
C GLU A 457 20.73 -19.12 4.59
N GLN A 458 21.30 -19.31 3.39
CA GLN A 458 22.74 -19.19 3.13
C GLN A 458 23.13 -17.77 2.70
N LEU A 459 22.17 -16.99 2.20
CA LEU A 459 22.40 -15.66 1.61
C LEU A 459 22.02 -14.53 2.56
N ILE A 460 20.92 -14.73 3.31
CA ILE A 460 20.36 -13.74 4.22
C ILE A 460 20.67 -14.18 5.64
N PRO A 461 21.39 -13.38 6.44
CA PRO A 461 21.63 -13.70 7.83
C PRO A 461 20.33 -13.64 8.61
N LYS A 462 20.22 -14.45 9.68
CA LYS A 462 19.13 -14.28 10.65
C LYS A 462 19.21 -12.89 11.28
N SER A 463 18.07 -12.23 11.34
CA SER A 463 17.86 -10.98 12.07
C SER A 463 16.96 -11.25 13.28
N PRO A 464 17.53 -11.49 14.47
CA PRO A 464 16.75 -11.79 15.66
C PRO A 464 15.90 -10.59 16.09
N VAL A 465 14.64 -10.85 16.39
CA VAL A 465 13.66 -9.91 16.91
C VAL A 465 13.33 -10.32 18.34
N ASN A 466 13.41 -9.36 19.25
CA ASN A 466 12.98 -9.52 20.64
C ASN A 466 11.58 -8.90 20.83
N SER A 467 10.94 -9.19 21.96
CA SER A 467 9.58 -8.70 22.25
C SER A 467 9.48 -7.17 22.23
N THR A 468 10.52 -6.44 22.62
CA THR A 468 10.52 -4.97 22.65
C THR A 468 10.41 -4.34 21.26
N LEU A 469 10.99 -4.96 20.23
CA LEU A 469 10.94 -4.48 18.85
C LEU A 469 9.56 -4.62 18.19
N ILE A 470 8.74 -5.55 18.69
CA ILE A 470 7.41 -5.85 18.16
C ILE A 470 6.34 -4.92 18.78
N THR A 471 6.61 -4.34 19.95
CA THR A 471 5.66 -3.42 20.60
C THR A 471 5.41 -2.16 19.77
N GLY A 472 4.24 -1.53 19.94
CA GLY A 472 3.88 -0.29 19.24
C GLY A 472 4.91 0.85 19.37
N ARG A 473 5.70 0.89 20.45
CA ARG A 473 6.85 1.79 20.57
C ARG A 473 8.01 1.38 19.65
N GLY A 474 8.35 0.10 19.56
CA GLY A 474 9.42 -0.40 18.68
C GLY A 474 9.15 -0.13 17.19
N LEU A 475 7.89 -0.09 16.78
CA LEU A 475 7.46 0.23 15.42
C LEU A 475 7.31 1.73 15.13
N ALA A 476 7.24 2.57 16.15
CA ALA A 476 7.17 4.03 16.03
C ALA A 476 8.50 4.73 16.30
N VAL A 477 9.49 4.06 16.93
CA VAL A 477 10.70 4.69 17.53
C VAL A 477 12.01 4.27 16.85
N ARG A 478 12.00 3.41 15.84
CA ARG A 478 13.20 3.22 15.01
C ARG A 478 13.25 4.34 14.00
N ASP A 479 13.92 5.43 14.40
CA ASP A 479 14.32 6.58 13.61
C ASP A 479 13.36 6.81 12.44
N GLU A 480 12.32 7.61 12.66
CA GLU A 480 11.62 8.27 11.55
C GLU A 480 12.69 8.71 10.58
N ILE A 481 12.77 8.02 9.45
CA ILE A 481 13.74 8.31 8.42
C ILE A 481 13.49 9.78 8.13
N GLU A 482 14.45 10.65 8.46
CA GLU A 482 14.33 12.07 8.16
C GLU A 482 13.99 12.14 6.68
N TRP A 483 12.76 12.55 6.38
CA TRP A 483 12.26 12.79 5.04
C TRP A 483 13.13 13.89 4.42
N THR A 484 14.28 13.49 3.89
CA THR A 484 15.22 14.44 3.30
C THR A 484 14.70 14.77 1.91
N LYS A 485 14.23 16.02 1.82
CA LYS A 485 13.98 16.86 0.64
C LYS A 485 14.66 16.34 -0.64
N GLY A 486 13.97 15.44 -1.34
CA GLY A 486 14.11 15.26 -2.77
C GLY A 486 12.75 15.58 -3.37
N ASP A 487 12.69 16.57 -4.24
CA ASP A 487 11.43 17.06 -4.82
C ASP A 487 10.76 16.06 -5.79
N ASP A 488 11.42 14.92 -6.05
CA ASP A 488 11.15 14.12 -7.25
C ASP A 488 10.35 12.82 -6.99
N GLU A 489 10.34 12.28 -5.77
CA GLU A 489 9.61 11.04 -5.40
C GLU A 489 8.81 11.22 -4.09
N ARG A 490 7.97 12.26 -4.04
CA ARG A 490 6.99 12.38 -2.96
C ARG A 490 5.78 11.51 -3.30
N HIS A 491 5.47 10.53 -2.46
CA HIS A 491 4.13 9.96 -2.40
C HIS A 491 3.16 11.12 -2.17
N LEU A 492 2.47 11.53 -3.23
CA LEU A 492 1.47 12.58 -3.16
C LEU A 492 0.24 12.02 -2.43
N ALA A 493 0.26 12.22 -1.11
CA ALA A 493 -0.90 12.26 -0.23
C ALA A 493 -1.72 10.98 0.01
N THR A 494 -1.05 9.85 0.23
CA THR A 494 -1.36 8.69 1.14
C THR A 494 -0.22 7.68 0.91
N CYS A 495 0.42 7.04 1.90
CA CYS A 495 0.02 5.83 2.60
C CYS A 495 0.35 5.95 4.11
N GLY A 496 -0.44 6.81 4.77
CA GLY A 496 -0.42 7.18 6.20
C GLY A 496 0.85 6.91 7.02
N ASN A 497 1.71 7.93 7.13
CA ASN A 497 2.20 8.55 8.36
C ASN A 497 3.00 9.79 7.95
N ASP A 498 2.39 10.98 8.02
CA ASP A 498 3.14 12.15 8.47
C ASP A 498 2.82 12.24 9.98
N ILE A 499 3.63 11.59 10.81
CA ILE A 499 3.57 11.77 12.27
C ILE A 499 4.18 13.13 12.61
#